data_AF-A0A3A9VW24-F1
#
_entry.id   AF-A0A3A9VW24-F1
#
_cell.length_a   1.000
_cell.length_b   1.000
_cell.length_c   1.000
_cell.angle_alpha   90.00
_cell.angle_beta   90.00
_cell.angle_gamma   90.00
#
_symmetry.space_group_name_H-M   'P 1'
#
loop_
_entity.id
_entity.type
_entity.pdbx_description
1 polymer ?
#
loop_
_entity_poly.entity_id
_entity_poly.type
_entity_poly.pdbx_seq_one_letter_code
_entity_poly.pdbx_strand_id
1 'polypeptide(L)'
;MGDIDFRGLGQDAALLIERLGTHPTPDFHRDFVERMGGAGDPDRARRAIETLVAAGLLTPGGADRYHMEPSVHRDADRRSRVTRGGRLSGVAGWYLRRMAAVDLATVERPRWGRIFATADVRDQLFPGAEQALTAMDPDRANIAPLMRTLFAEGEYGRAYQLGETLHGYYRARGRHDEWIVCLGLALAAAVSQDSRVAAARMHLELAAAHRARGWFDDLTAMTHLRRAHHLATTADPPHRPTADQAREALATLTEPGSRRGVR
;
A
#
# COMPACT_ATOMS: atom_id res chain seq x y z
N MET A 1 -24.08 -22.83 8.14
CA MET A 1 -22.96 -22.74 7.18
C MET A 1 -21.85 -23.61 7.75
N GLY A 2 -21.54 -24.73 7.09
CA GLY A 2 -20.57 -25.72 7.61
C GLY A 2 -19.14 -25.22 7.44
N ASP A 3 -18.26 -25.54 8.40
CA ASP A 3 -16.83 -25.27 8.28
C ASP A 3 -16.27 -26.00 7.05
N ILE A 4 -15.52 -25.29 6.20
CA ILE A 4 -14.82 -25.89 5.06
C ILE A 4 -13.70 -26.80 5.58
N ASP A 5 -13.66 -28.05 5.11
CA ASP A 5 -12.66 -29.02 5.52
C ASP A 5 -11.38 -28.93 4.67
N PHE A 6 -10.38 -28.25 5.19
CA PHE A 6 -9.06 -28.11 4.55
C PHE A 6 -8.11 -29.30 4.84
N ARG A 7 -8.53 -30.32 5.61
CA ARG A 7 -7.63 -31.42 6.04
C ARG A 7 -7.14 -32.31 4.90
N GLY A 8 -7.80 -32.28 3.74
CA GLY A 8 -7.45 -33.08 2.56
C GLY A 8 -6.43 -32.47 1.60
N LEU A 9 -5.99 -31.22 1.81
CA LEU A 9 -5.23 -30.45 0.80
C LEU A 9 -3.75 -30.81 0.69
N GLY A 10 -3.20 -31.59 1.61
CA GLY A 10 -1.75 -31.70 1.76
C GLY A 10 -1.13 -30.40 2.28
N GLN A 11 0.12 -30.48 2.73
CA GLN A 11 0.76 -29.40 3.51
C GLN A 11 0.92 -28.09 2.72
N ASP A 12 1.30 -28.16 1.44
CA ASP A 12 1.61 -26.96 0.64
C ASP A 12 0.38 -26.13 0.30
N ALA A 13 -0.71 -26.78 -0.10
CA ALA A 13 -1.97 -26.11 -0.39
C ALA A 13 -2.63 -25.58 0.91
N ALA A 14 -2.51 -26.31 2.03
CA ALA A 14 -2.93 -25.81 3.34
C ALA A 14 -2.15 -24.54 3.76
N LEU A 15 -0.84 -24.51 3.54
CA LEU A 15 -0.04 -23.30 3.82
C LEU A 15 -0.40 -22.15 2.88
N LEU A 16 -0.65 -22.43 1.60
CA LEU A 16 -1.05 -21.41 0.62
C LEU A 16 -2.41 -20.80 0.98
N ILE A 17 -3.43 -21.61 1.29
CA ILE A 17 -4.75 -21.06 1.62
C ILE A 17 -4.69 -20.19 2.87
N GLU A 18 -3.93 -20.56 3.90
CA GLU A 18 -3.82 -19.72 5.09
C GLU A 18 -3.03 -18.42 4.82
N ARG A 19 -2.05 -18.44 3.90
CA ARG A 19 -1.36 -17.24 3.41
C ARG A 19 -2.32 -16.31 2.65
N LEU A 20 -3.12 -16.86 1.73
CA LEU A 20 -4.15 -16.11 1.00
C LEU A 20 -5.24 -15.56 1.93
N GLY A 21 -5.55 -16.28 3.03
CA GLY A 21 -6.45 -15.80 4.07
C GLY A 21 -6.00 -14.50 4.74
N THR A 22 -4.68 -14.21 4.77
CA THR A 22 -4.19 -12.92 5.31
C THR A 22 -4.36 -11.74 4.36
N HIS A 23 -4.64 -12.01 3.09
CA HIS A 23 -4.83 -10.98 2.07
C HIS A 23 -6.13 -10.20 2.34
N PRO A 24 -6.14 -8.87 2.12
CA PRO A 24 -7.28 -8.00 2.44
C PRO A 24 -8.60 -8.37 1.75
N THR A 25 -8.54 -8.97 0.57
CA THR A 25 -9.69 -9.25 -0.28
C THR A 25 -9.61 -10.68 -0.85
N PRO A 26 -10.73 -11.24 -1.33
CA PRO A 26 -10.78 -12.56 -1.96
C PRO A 26 -10.19 -12.62 -3.39
N ASP A 27 -9.51 -11.58 -3.83
CA ASP A 27 -9.10 -11.43 -5.24
C ASP A 27 -7.59 -11.17 -5.32
N PHE A 28 -6.87 -11.99 -6.08
CA PHE A 28 -5.42 -12.07 -6.07
C PHE A 28 -4.83 -11.99 -7.47
N HIS A 29 -3.71 -11.28 -7.59
CA HIS A 29 -2.84 -11.37 -8.75
C HIS A 29 -2.16 -12.74 -8.82
N ARG A 30 -2.02 -13.33 -10.01
CA ARG A 30 -1.32 -14.62 -10.25
C ARG A 30 0.05 -14.67 -9.59
N ASP A 31 0.93 -13.73 -9.92
CA ASP A 31 2.29 -13.65 -9.35
C ASP A 31 2.30 -13.57 -7.82
N PHE A 32 1.28 -12.93 -7.22
CA PHE A 32 1.16 -12.90 -5.77
C PHE A 32 0.87 -14.30 -5.22
N VAL A 33 -0.08 -15.02 -5.82
CA VAL A 33 -0.40 -16.41 -5.41
C VAL A 33 0.81 -17.32 -5.59
N GLU A 34 1.51 -17.23 -6.71
CA GLU A 34 2.71 -18.02 -7.00
C GLU A 34 3.82 -17.73 -5.98
N ARG A 35 4.08 -16.45 -5.69
CA ARG A 35 5.06 -16.05 -4.68
C ARG A 35 4.70 -16.54 -3.28
N MET A 36 3.41 -16.51 -2.93
CA MET A 36 2.94 -17.01 -1.64
C MET A 36 2.89 -18.54 -1.58
N GLY A 37 2.83 -19.25 -2.71
CA GLY A 37 2.79 -20.71 -2.76
C GLY A 37 4.17 -21.36 -2.67
N GLY A 38 5.18 -20.76 -3.29
CA GLY A 38 6.45 -21.44 -3.56
C GLY A 38 7.52 -21.32 -2.48
N ALA A 39 7.49 -20.27 -1.65
CA ALA A 39 8.65 -19.92 -0.80
C ALA A 39 10.00 -19.92 -1.58
N GLY A 40 9.95 -19.59 -2.87
CA GLY A 40 11.11 -19.65 -3.79
C GLY A 40 11.15 -20.85 -4.74
N ASP A 41 10.27 -21.84 -4.58
CA ASP A 41 10.13 -23.01 -5.46
C ASP A 41 8.87 -22.88 -6.36
N PRO A 42 9.04 -22.64 -7.68
CA PRO A 42 7.93 -22.50 -8.62
C PRO A 42 7.09 -23.78 -8.79
N ASP A 43 7.73 -24.95 -8.75
CA ASP A 43 7.02 -26.22 -8.93
C ASP A 43 6.16 -26.55 -7.71
N ARG A 44 6.65 -26.22 -6.52
CA ARG A 44 5.86 -26.28 -5.29
C ARG A 44 4.67 -25.34 -5.33
N ALA A 45 4.87 -24.10 -5.78
CA ALA A 45 3.78 -23.13 -5.94
C ALA A 45 2.70 -23.67 -6.88
N ARG A 46 3.12 -24.17 -8.05
CA ARG A 46 2.22 -24.69 -9.08
C ARG A 46 1.38 -25.85 -8.54
N ARG A 47 1.98 -26.85 -7.89
CA ARG A 47 1.24 -27.99 -7.31
C ARG A 47 0.23 -27.54 -6.24
N ALA A 48 0.62 -26.59 -5.38
CA ALA A 48 -0.28 -26.05 -4.36
C ALA A 48 -1.48 -25.33 -4.99
N ILE A 49 -1.24 -24.51 -6.02
CA ILE A 49 -2.30 -23.81 -6.77
C ILE A 49 -3.23 -24.81 -7.47
N GLU A 50 -2.67 -25.78 -8.20
CA GLU A 50 -3.44 -26.85 -8.87
C GLU A 50 -4.34 -27.60 -7.88
N THR A 51 -3.82 -27.91 -6.69
CA THR A 51 -4.59 -28.56 -5.62
C THR A 51 -5.76 -27.69 -5.13
N LEU A 52 -5.52 -26.39 -4.89
CA LEU A 52 -6.59 -25.47 -4.47
C LEU A 52 -7.65 -25.26 -5.56
N VAL A 53 -7.24 -25.24 -6.84
CA VAL A 53 -8.16 -25.13 -7.98
C VAL A 53 -8.99 -26.41 -8.13
N ALA A 54 -8.36 -27.58 -8.06
CA ALA A 54 -9.05 -28.87 -8.12
C ALA A 54 -10.06 -29.05 -6.97
N ALA A 55 -9.76 -28.48 -5.80
CA ALA A 55 -10.65 -28.48 -4.64
C ALA A 55 -11.75 -27.39 -4.68
N GLY A 56 -11.78 -26.54 -5.72
CA GLY A 56 -12.75 -25.44 -5.83
C GLY A 56 -12.56 -24.31 -4.81
N LEU A 57 -11.40 -24.25 -4.15
CA LEU A 57 -11.06 -23.22 -3.16
C LEU A 57 -10.43 -21.97 -3.80
N LEU A 58 -9.96 -22.12 -5.03
CA LEU A 58 -9.42 -21.04 -5.85
C LEU A 58 -9.96 -21.21 -7.27
N THR A 59 -10.49 -20.13 -7.84
CA THR A 59 -11.02 -20.13 -9.20
C THR A 59 -10.14 -19.22 -10.07
N PRO A 60 -9.64 -19.70 -11.23
CA PRO A 60 -9.02 -18.81 -12.21
C PRO A 60 -9.99 -17.70 -12.62
N GLY A 61 -9.58 -16.44 -12.46
CA GLY A 61 -10.34 -15.26 -12.85
C GLY A 61 -9.98 -14.80 -14.28
N GLY A 62 -10.14 -13.50 -14.54
CA GLY A 62 -9.63 -12.87 -15.77
C GLY A 62 -8.12 -13.10 -15.98
N ALA A 63 -7.56 -12.58 -17.09
CA ALA A 63 -6.14 -12.72 -17.39
C ALA A 63 -5.29 -12.31 -16.17
N ASP A 64 -4.61 -13.29 -15.57
CA ASP A 64 -3.69 -13.15 -14.43
C ASP A 64 -4.29 -12.92 -13.04
N ARG A 65 -5.53 -13.39 -12.81
CA ARG A 65 -6.13 -13.34 -11.48
C ARG A 65 -6.63 -14.69 -10.99
N TYR A 66 -6.67 -14.81 -9.68
CA TYR A 66 -7.35 -15.87 -8.95
C TYR A 66 -8.39 -15.25 -8.02
N HIS A 67 -9.51 -15.93 -7.86
CA HIS A 67 -10.57 -15.55 -6.95
C HIS A 67 -10.86 -16.67 -5.95
N MET A 68 -11.15 -16.30 -4.72
CA MET A 68 -11.63 -17.20 -3.68
C MET A 68 -13.05 -16.79 -3.32
N GLU A 69 -13.99 -17.73 -3.22
CA GLU A 69 -15.34 -17.36 -2.83
C GLU A 69 -15.32 -16.67 -1.44
N PRO A 70 -16.10 -15.59 -1.21
CA PRO A 70 -16.05 -14.81 0.03
C PRO A 70 -16.19 -15.60 1.34
N SER A 71 -16.97 -16.68 1.39
CA SER A 71 -17.04 -17.57 2.57
C SER A 71 -15.76 -18.37 2.77
N VAL A 72 -15.16 -18.88 1.69
CA VAL A 72 -13.84 -19.54 1.74
C VAL A 72 -12.77 -18.57 2.25
N HIS A 73 -12.77 -17.33 1.76
CA HIS A 73 -11.82 -16.30 2.20
C HIS A 73 -11.99 -15.93 3.67
N ARG A 74 -13.23 -15.81 4.16
CA ARG A 74 -13.49 -15.56 5.59
C ARG A 74 -13.00 -16.70 6.47
N ASP A 75 -13.16 -17.95 6.05
CA ASP A 75 -12.69 -19.11 6.82
C ASP A 75 -11.16 -19.21 6.80
N ALA A 76 -10.53 -18.91 5.66
CA ALA A 76 -9.08 -18.79 5.55
C ALA A 76 -8.53 -17.65 6.42
N ASP A 77 -9.14 -16.46 6.41
CA ASP A 77 -8.79 -15.33 7.30
C ASP A 77 -8.83 -15.76 8.75
N ARG A 78 -9.92 -16.38 9.19
CA ARG A 78 -10.11 -16.82 10.57
C ARG A 78 -9.00 -17.77 11.03
N ARG A 79 -8.61 -18.73 10.19
CA ARG A 79 -7.50 -19.66 10.48
C ARG A 79 -6.16 -18.96 10.49
N SER A 80 -5.97 -17.99 9.60
CA SER A 80 -4.71 -17.25 9.49
C SER A 80 -4.42 -16.36 10.71
N ARG A 81 -5.44 -15.96 11.48
CA ARG A 81 -5.28 -15.08 12.66
C ARG A 81 -4.28 -15.59 13.69
N VAL A 82 -4.22 -16.91 13.88
CA VAL A 82 -3.29 -17.55 14.85
C VAL A 82 -1.82 -17.41 14.41
N THR A 83 -1.56 -17.22 13.12
CA THR A 83 -0.23 -17.23 12.50
C THR A 83 0.02 -15.97 11.65
N ARG A 84 -0.75 -14.90 11.91
CA ARG A 84 -0.91 -13.75 11.01
C ARG A 84 0.35 -12.91 10.83
N GLY A 85 1.11 -12.67 11.90
CA GLY A 85 2.22 -11.70 11.92
C GLY A 85 3.23 -11.88 10.78
N GLY A 86 3.85 -13.06 10.68
CA GLY A 86 4.82 -13.33 9.62
C GLY A 86 4.25 -13.33 8.20
N ARG A 87 2.96 -13.64 8.05
CA ARG A 87 2.28 -13.76 6.75
C ARG A 87 1.82 -12.40 6.22
N LEU A 88 1.35 -11.52 7.09
CA LEU A 88 0.99 -10.14 6.76
C LEU A 88 2.20 -9.35 6.23
N SER A 89 3.40 -9.62 6.76
CA SER A 89 4.65 -9.05 6.21
C SER A 89 4.85 -9.40 4.72
N GLY A 90 4.49 -10.60 4.30
CA GLY A 90 4.57 -11.02 2.90
C GLY A 90 3.64 -10.21 1.99
N VAL A 91 2.37 -10.07 2.42
CA VAL A 91 1.35 -9.27 1.71
C VAL A 91 1.74 -7.81 1.63
N ALA A 92 2.13 -7.21 2.77
CA ALA A 92 2.56 -5.83 2.82
C ALA A 92 3.80 -5.59 1.95
N GLY A 93 4.80 -6.46 2.03
CA GLY A 93 6.00 -6.35 1.22
C GLY A 93 5.73 -6.43 -0.29
N TRP A 94 4.75 -7.23 -0.71
CA TRP A 94 4.31 -7.28 -2.11
C TRP A 94 3.77 -5.94 -2.59
N TYR A 95 2.78 -5.38 -1.88
CA TYR A 95 2.17 -4.11 -2.25
C TYR A 95 3.11 -2.92 -2.13
N LEU A 96 3.95 -2.90 -1.09
CA LEU A 96 4.94 -1.87 -0.86
C LEU A 96 5.92 -1.75 -2.03
N ARG A 97 6.43 -2.88 -2.54
CA ARG A 97 7.35 -2.89 -3.69
C ARG A 97 6.68 -2.41 -4.96
N ARG A 98 5.48 -2.92 -5.27
CA ARG A 98 4.75 -2.53 -6.49
C ARG A 98 4.38 -1.05 -6.48
N MET A 99 3.84 -0.54 -5.37
CA MET A 99 3.49 0.87 -5.25
C MET A 99 4.73 1.77 -5.28
N ALA A 100 5.84 1.37 -4.65
CA ALA A 100 7.10 2.11 -4.74
C ALA A 100 7.63 2.17 -6.19
N ALA A 101 7.53 1.08 -6.94
CA ALA A 101 7.91 1.05 -8.36
C ALA A 101 6.99 1.93 -9.22
N VAL A 102 5.67 1.95 -8.96
CA VAL A 102 4.75 2.89 -9.62
C VAL A 102 5.14 4.34 -9.32
N ASP A 103 5.42 4.68 -8.05
CA ASP A 103 5.83 6.02 -7.67
C ASP A 103 7.14 6.45 -8.35
N LEU A 104 8.10 5.54 -8.49
CA LEU A 104 9.35 5.78 -9.23
C LEU A 104 9.13 6.00 -10.72
N ALA A 105 8.20 5.26 -11.32
CA ALA A 105 7.93 5.36 -12.76
C ALA A 105 7.11 6.60 -13.15
N THR A 106 6.35 7.19 -12.22
CA THR A 106 5.29 8.17 -12.55
C THR A 106 5.60 9.61 -12.13
N VAL A 107 6.48 9.83 -11.16
CA VAL A 107 6.75 11.17 -10.63
C VAL A 107 8.21 11.32 -10.22
N GLU A 108 8.82 12.48 -10.46
CA GLU A 108 10.10 12.82 -9.87
C GLU A 108 9.85 13.69 -8.63
N ARG A 109 10.17 13.14 -7.45
CA ARG A 109 9.98 13.83 -6.16
C ARG A 109 11.01 13.37 -5.13
N PRO A 110 11.31 14.18 -4.11
CA PRO A 110 12.01 13.71 -2.93
C PRO A 110 11.19 12.64 -2.19
N ARG A 111 11.80 11.48 -1.97
CA ARG A 111 11.18 10.33 -1.30
C ARG A 111 11.81 10.07 0.04
N TRP A 112 11.05 9.49 0.96
CA TRP A 112 11.57 9.01 2.22
C TRP A 112 11.29 7.51 2.38
N GLY A 113 12.14 6.80 3.12
CA GLY A 113 11.97 5.38 3.39
C GLY A 113 12.82 4.45 2.52
N ARG A 114 13.22 3.33 3.13
CA ARG A 114 14.21 2.39 2.56
C ARG A 114 13.72 1.65 1.33
N ILE A 115 12.40 1.55 1.13
CA ILE A 115 11.83 0.79 0.01
C ILE A 115 12.25 1.34 -1.35
N PHE A 116 12.37 2.66 -1.48
CA PHE A 116 12.78 3.29 -2.74
C PHE A 116 14.26 3.06 -3.08
N ALA A 117 15.05 2.56 -2.12
CA ALA A 117 16.45 2.22 -2.31
C ALA A 117 16.69 0.73 -2.58
N THR A 118 15.65 -0.13 -2.53
CA THR A 118 15.84 -1.56 -2.79
C THR A 118 16.05 -1.81 -4.28
N ALA A 119 17.00 -2.69 -4.62
CA ALA A 119 17.40 -2.94 -6.00
C ALA A 119 16.22 -3.42 -6.86
N ASP A 120 15.43 -4.36 -6.35
CA ASP A 120 14.25 -4.91 -7.02
C ASP A 120 13.14 -3.89 -7.35
N VAL A 121 13.08 -2.78 -6.60
CA VAL A 121 12.18 -1.66 -6.88
C VAL A 121 12.78 -0.70 -7.91
N ARG A 122 14.11 -0.54 -7.92
CA ARG A 122 14.84 0.34 -8.85
C ARG A 122 15.01 -0.28 -10.24
N ASP A 123 15.09 -1.60 -10.33
CA ASP A 123 15.29 -2.34 -11.58
C ASP A 123 14.02 -2.39 -12.47
N GLN A 124 13.07 -1.46 -12.22
CA GLN A 124 11.85 -1.23 -13.00
C GLN A 124 10.99 -2.50 -13.15
N LEU A 125 10.18 -2.80 -12.13
CA LEU A 125 9.16 -3.86 -12.19
C LEU A 125 8.18 -3.72 -13.37
N PHE A 126 8.09 -2.53 -13.97
CA PHE A 126 7.18 -2.24 -15.05
C PHE A 126 7.92 -1.61 -16.23
N PRO A 127 7.54 -1.91 -17.49
CA PRO A 127 8.18 -1.33 -18.67
C PRO A 127 8.04 0.19 -18.82
N GLY A 128 7.10 0.81 -18.09
CA GLY A 128 6.81 2.24 -18.19
C GLY A 128 5.70 2.69 -17.25
N ALA A 129 5.49 4.01 -17.17
CA ALA A 129 4.54 4.64 -16.24
C ALA A 129 3.09 4.16 -16.41
N GLU A 130 2.56 4.17 -17.65
CA GLU A 130 1.18 3.73 -17.91
C GLU A 130 0.98 2.24 -17.63
N GLN A 131 1.97 1.40 -17.95
CA GLN A 131 1.92 -0.02 -17.62
C GLN A 131 1.93 -0.23 -16.10
N ALA A 132 2.73 0.54 -15.36
CA ALA A 132 2.79 0.51 -13.91
C ALA A 132 1.44 0.90 -13.28
N LEU A 133 0.82 1.98 -13.76
CA LEU A 133 -0.50 2.43 -13.31
C LEU A 133 -1.58 1.38 -13.59
N THR A 134 -1.61 0.88 -14.82
CA THR A 134 -2.60 -0.12 -15.26
C THR A 134 -2.46 -1.43 -14.47
N ALA A 135 -1.23 -1.86 -14.18
CA ALA A 135 -0.97 -3.05 -13.37
C ALA A 135 -1.41 -2.94 -11.90
N MET A 136 -1.68 -1.73 -11.41
CA MET A 136 -2.19 -1.50 -10.05
C MET A 136 -3.69 -1.23 -9.99
N ASP A 137 -4.38 -0.95 -11.10
CA ASP A 137 -5.81 -0.64 -11.08
C ASP A 137 -6.67 -1.76 -10.47
N PRO A 138 -6.47 -3.05 -10.79
CA PRO A 138 -7.22 -4.14 -10.17
C PRO A 138 -6.93 -4.29 -8.67
N ASP A 139 -5.72 -3.91 -8.26
CA ASP A 139 -5.21 -4.10 -6.90
C ASP A 139 -5.48 -2.90 -5.99
N ARG A 140 -5.96 -1.77 -6.54
CA ARG A 140 -6.29 -0.55 -5.79
C ARG A 140 -7.19 -0.83 -4.59
N ALA A 141 -8.22 -1.65 -4.79
CA ALA A 141 -9.20 -1.99 -3.75
C ALA A 141 -8.58 -2.69 -2.54
N ASN A 142 -7.36 -3.22 -2.67
CA ASN A 142 -6.67 -3.97 -1.61
C ASN A 142 -5.87 -3.05 -0.68
N ILE A 143 -5.54 -1.82 -1.11
CA ILE A 143 -4.62 -0.93 -0.37
C ILE A 143 -5.22 -0.44 0.95
N ALA A 144 -6.40 0.19 0.93
CA ALA A 144 -7.00 0.71 2.16
C ALA A 144 -7.35 -0.39 3.18
N PRO A 145 -7.93 -1.55 2.79
CA PRO A 145 -8.13 -2.66 3.72
C PRO A 145 -6.81 -3.22 4.26
N LEU A 146 -5.75 -3.34 3.45
CA LEU A 146 -4.44 -3.76 3.92
C LEU A 146 -3.88 -2.81 4.97
N MET A 147 -3.98 -1.49 4.75
CA MET A 147 -3.51 -0.49 5.72
C MET A 147 -4.29 -0.56 7.04
N ARG A 148 -5.60 -0.81 6.98
CA ARG A 148 -6.41 -1.05 8.19
C ARG A 148 -5.96 -2.30 8.94
N THR A 149 -5.69 -3.40 8.23
CA THR A 149 -5.17 -4.62 8.85
C THR A 149 -3.79 -4.40 9.45
N LEU A 150 -2.88 -3.72 8.75
CA LEU A 150 -1.56 -3.38 9.28
C LEU A 150 -1.66 -2.54 10.56
N PHE A 151 -2.55 -1.54 10.58
CA PHE A 151 -2.78 -0.74 11.77
C PHE A 151 -3.31 -1.58 12.94
N ALA A 152 -4.32 -2.42 12.69
CA ALA A 152 -4.93 -3.26 13.72
C ALA A 152 -3.94 -4.27 14.33
N GLU A 153 -2.99 -4.76 13.53
CA GLU A 153 -1.96 -5.72 13.95
C GLU A 153 -0.69 -5.03 14.53
N GLY A 154 -0.70 -3.71 14.70
CA GLY A 154 0.44 -2.96 15.23
C GLY A 154 1.62 -2.82 14.26
N GLU A 155 1.43 -3.16 12.98
CA GLU A 155 2.42 -3.08 11.90
C GLU A 155 2.55 -1.65 11.35
N TYR A 156 2.67 -0.68 12.27
CA TYR A 156 2.62 0.75 11.96
C TYR A 156 3.70 1.18 10.96
N GLY A 157 4.89 0.58 11.06
CA GLY A 157 6.02 0.84 10.17
C GLY A 157 5.69 0.62 8.71
N ARG A 158 5.05 -0.52 8.43
CA ARG A 158 4.63 -0.90 7.07
C ARG A 158 3.46 -0.05 6.59
N ALA A 159 2.51 0.29 7.48
CA ALA A 159 1.37 1.12 7.13
C ALA A 159 1.80 2.52 6.66
N TYR A 160 2.68 3.21 7.39
CA TYR A 160 3.11 4.54 6.95
C TYR A 160 4.04 4.48 5.72
N GLN A 161 4.89 3.44 5.60
CA GLN A 161 5.72 3.25 4.41
C GLN A 161 4.85 3.03 3.17
N LEU A 162 3.75 2.28 3.29
CA LEU A 162 2.80 2.12 2.20
C LEU A 162 2.19 3.48 1.82
N GLY A 163 1.79 4.30 2.79
CA GLY A 163 1.31 5.68 2.57
C GLY A 163 2.26 6.54 1.73
N GLU A 164 3.56 6.48 1.99
CA GLU A 164 4.60 7.24 1.28
C GLU A 164 4.75 6.82 -0.21
N THR A 165 4.36 5.57 -0.54
CA THR A 165 4.43 5.04 -1.92
C THR A 165 3.18 5.33 -2.76
N LEU A 166 2.15 5.95 -2.18
CA LEU A 166 0.86 6.12 -2.85
C LEU A 166 0.82 7.32 -3.82
N HIS A 167 1.77 8.26 -3.71
CA HIS A 167 1.72 9.54 -4.40
C HIS A 167 1.57 9.39 -5.91
N GLY A 168 2.50 8.67 -6.55
CA GLY A 168 2.51 8.50 -8.01
C GLY A 168 1.20 7.93 -8.56
N TYR A 169 0.73 6.81 -7.99
CA TYR A 169 -0.49 6.14 -8.47
C TYR A 169 -1.74 7.02 -8.31
N TYR A 170 -2.01 7.47 -7.08
CA TYR A 170 -3.27 8.14 -6.78
C TYR A 170 -3.35 9.53 -7.41
N ARG A 171 -2.21 10.24 -7.54
CA ARG A 171 -2.16 11.52 -8.25
C ARG A 171 -2.40 11.32 -9.74
N ALA A 172 -1.71 10.39 -10.39
CA ALA A 172 -1.83 10.15 -11.82
C ALA A 172 -3.25 9.66 -12.23
N ARG A 173 -3.89 8.84 -11.37
CA ARG A 173 -5.27 8.36 -11.61
C ARG A 173 -6.36 9.31 -11.10
N GLY A 174 -6.02 10.49 -10.57
CA GLY A 174 -7.00 11.47 -10.07
C GLY A 174 -7.84 10.98 -8.88
N ARG A 175 -7.32 10.03 -8.08
CA ARG A 175 -8.06 9.34 -7.01
C ARG A 175 -7.84 10.00 -5.64
N HIS A 176 -7.98 11.32 -5.59
CA HIS A 176 -7.52 12.11 -4.44
C HIS A 176 -8.24 11.77 -3.12
N ASP A 177 -9.55 11.48 -3.14
CA ASP A 177 -10.27 11.13 -1.92
C ASP A 177 -9.82 9.79 -1.32
N GLU A 178 -9.62 8.78 -2.17
CA GLU A 178 -9.07 7.49 -1.73
C GLU A 178 -7.64 7.66 -1.17
N TRP A 179 -6.85 8.54 -1.80
CA TRP A 179 -5.50 8.85 -1.34
C TRP A 179 -5.50 9.49 0.06
N ILE A 180 -6.35 10.49 0.29
CA ILE A 180 -6.50 11.16 1.59
C ILE A 180 -6.90 10.15 2.67
N VAL A 181 -7.84 9.24 2.37
CA VAL A 181 -8.22 8.17 3.31
C VAL A 181 -7.03 7.28 3.67
N CYS A 182 -6.26 6.83 2.68
CA CYS A 182 -5.09 5.99 2.92
C CYS A 182 -4.01 6.73 3.73
N LEU A 183 -3.74 8.00 3.39
CA LEU A 183 -2.77 8.81 4.12
C LEU A 183 -3.22 9.12 5.55
N GLY A 184 -4.52 9.24 5.81
CA GLY A 184 -5.06 9.33 7.17
C GLY A 184 -4.73 8.10 8.02
N LEU A 185 -4.87 6.89 7.44
CA LEU A 185 -4.47 5.64 8.09
C LEU A 185 -2.96 5.59 8.34
N ALA A 186 -2.16 6.00 7.36
CA ALA A 186 -0.71 6.07 7.48
C ALA A 186 -0.25 7.07 8.56
N LEU A 187 -0.91 8.23 8.66
CA LEU A 187 -0.64 9.21 9.69
C LEU A 187 -0.98 8.65 11.08
N ALA A 188 -2.15 8.01 11.22
CA ALA A 188 -2.53 7.36 12.47
C ALA A 188 -1.50 6.31 12.90
N ALA A 189 -1.01 5.50 11.96
CA ALA A 189 0.06 4.54 12.19
C ALA A 189 1.36 5.23 12.66
N ALA A 190 1.80 6.27 11.94
CA ALA A 190 3.01 7.01 12.30
C ALA A 190 2.94 7.62 13.71
N VAL A 191 1.78 8.15 14.10
CA VAL A 191 1.51 8.67 15.44
C VAL A 191 1.52 7.54 16.47
N SER A 192 0.93 6.39 16.16
CA SER A 192 0.89 5.22 17.08
C SER A 192 2.28 4.63 17.31
N GLN A 193 3.20 4.77 16.35
CA GLN A 193 4.60 4.41 16.49
C GLN A 193 5.48 5.52 17.13
N ASP A 194 4.87 6.64 17.55
CA ASP A 194 5.56 7.82 18.07
C ASP A 194 6.68 8.36 17.14
N SER A 195 6.51 8.18 15.83
CA SER A 195 7.49 8.61 14.84
C SER A 195 7.16 10.00 14.31
N ARG A 196 7.76 11.03 14.92
CA ARG A 196 7.57 12.43 14.50
C ARG A 196 7.95 12.64 13.04
N VAL A 197 9.01 12.00 12.56
CA VAL A 197 9.46 12.09 11.16
C VAL A 197 8.44 11.44 10.22
N ALA A 198 7.95 10.23 10.53
CA ALA A 198 6.94 9.59 9.70
C ALA A 198 5.63 10.41 9.68
N ALA A 199 5.21 10.95 10.82
CA ALA A 199 4.03 11.80 10.90
C ALA A 199 4.22 13.08 10.06
N ALA A 200 5.41 13.71 10.13
CA ALA A 200 5.73 14.86 9.29
C ALA A 200 5.63 14.55 7.79
N ARG A 201 6.14 13.39 7.36
CA ARG A 201 6.02 12.92 5.96
C ARG A 201 4.57 12.71 5.55
N MET A 202 3.76 12.07 6.40
CA MET A 202 2.35 11.84 6.09
C MET A 202 1.55 13.14 6.01
N HIS A 203 1.89 14.14 6.84
CA HIS A 203 1.33 15.49 6.68
C HIS A 203 1.76 16.14 5.35
N LEU A 204 3.00 15.97 4.91
CA LEU A 204 3.44 16.50 3.61
C LEU A 204 2.66 15.86 2.44
N GLU A 205 2.46 14.54 2.48
CA GLU A 205 1.66 13.83 1.46
C GLU A 205 0.18 14.22 1.51
N LEU A 206 -0.41 14.42 2.70
CA LEU A 206 -1.79 14.91 2.84
C LEU A 206 -1.96 16.29 2.24
N ALA A 207 -0.99 17.19 2.45
CA ALA A 207 -1.00 18.49 1.80
C ALA A 207 -0.95 18.37 0.28
N ALA A 208 -0.12 17.47 -0.26
CA ALA A 208 -0.07 17.22 -1.70
C ALA A 208 -1.39 16.67 -2.25
N ALA A 209 -2.02 15.74 -1.54
CA ALA A 209 -3.30 15.14 -1.92
C ALA A 209 -4.44 16.19 -1.94
N HIS A 210 -4.51 17.04 -0.90
CA HIS A 210 -5.49 18.12 -0.84
C HIS A 210 -5.30 19.14 -1.96
N ARG A 211 -4.06 19.56 -2.25
CA ARG A 211 -3.78 20.45 -3.38
C ARG A 211 -4.16 19.84 -4.72
N ALA A 212 -3.89 18.54 -4.90
CA ALA A 212 -4.24 17.83 -6.12
C ALA A 212 -5.76 17.70 -6.31
N ARG A 213 -6.54 17.60 -5.21
CA ARG A 213 -8.00 17.55 -5.26
C ARG A 213 -8.64 18.85 -5.75
N GLY A 214 -8.05 20.00 -5.44
CA GLY A 214 -8.50 21.30 -5.94
C GLY A 214 -8.26 22.46 -4.97
N TRP A 215 -8.50 23.68 -5.44
CA TRP A 215 -8.04 24.91 -4.77
C TRP A 215 -8.83 25.27 -3.50
N PHE A 216 -10.05 24.75 -3.36
CA PHE A 216 -10.85 24.95 -2.14
C PHE A 216 -10.21 24.29 -0.91
N ASP A 217 -9.24 23.39 -1.11
CA ASP A 217 -8.53 22.70 -0.04
C ASP A 217 -7.20 23.34 0.36
N ASP A 218 -6.85 24.52 -0.17
CA ASP A 218 -5.58 25.19 0.13
C ASP A 218 -5.38 25.44 1.63
N LEU A 219 -6.44 25.82 2.36
CA LEU A 219 -6.36 26.01 3.82
C LEU A 219 -6.05 24.71 4.56
N THR A 220 -6.66 23.61 4.12
CA THR A 220 -6.40 22.27 4.66
C THR A 220 -4.96 21.85 4.35
N ALA A 221 -4.52 22.04 3.10
CA ALA A 221 -3.14 21.77 2.70
C ALA A 221 -2.13 22.60 3.51
N MET A 222 -2.36 23.90 3.70
CA MET A 222 -1.51 24.76 4.54
C MET A 222 -1.44 24.27 5.99
N THR A 223 -2.55 23.79 6.54
CA THR A 223 -2.58 23.22 7.89
C THR A 223 -1.69 21.98 7.98
N HIS A 224 -1.79 21.08 7.00
CA HIS A 224 -0.90 19.92 6.91
C HIS A 224 0.57 20.32 6.73
N LEU A 225 0.88 21.28 5.87
CA LEU A 225 2.27 21.72 5.67
C LEU A 225 2.88 22.35 6.94
N ARG A 226 2.12 23.18 7.67
CA ARG A 226 2.58 23.74 8.96
C ARG A 226 2.87 22.62 9.96
N ARG A 227 2.00 21.60 10.01
CA ARG A 227 2.19 20.46 10.90
C ARG A 227 3.40 19.61 10.49
N ALA A 228 3.59 19.38 9.19
CA ALA A 228 4.78 18.71 8.65
C ALA A 228 6.07 19.45 9.03
N HIS A 229 6.11 20.77 8.81
CA HIS A 229 7.25 21.60 9.15
C HIS A 229 7.57 21.53 10.65
N HIS A 230 6.57 21.76 11.51
CA HIS A 230 6.74 21.72 12.96
C HIS A 230 7.22 20.35 13.47
N LEU A 231 6.62 19.25 13.01
CA LEU A 231 7.02 17.91 13.43
C LEU A 231 8.44 17.56 12.96
N ALA A 232 8.82 17.98 11.75
CA ALA A 232 10.15 17.73 11.21
C ALA A 232 11.24 18.56 11.92
N THR A 233 10.96 19.81 12.31
CA THR A 233 11.93 20.67 13.02
C THR A 233 12.09 20.31 14.49
N THR A 234 11.03 19.76 15.11
CA THR A 234 11.03 19.34 16.52
C THR A 234 11.28 17.84 16.70
N ALA A 235 11.58 17.11 15.63
CA ALA A 235 12.09 15.75 15.73
C ALA A 235 13.50 15.76 16.35
N ASP A 236 13.90 14.65 16.97
CA ASP A 236 15.23 14.47 17.53
C ASP A 236 15.92 13.26 16.86
N PRO A 237 16.90 13.47 15.95
CA PRO A 237 17.34 14.78 15.43
C PRO A 237 16.32 15.39 14.45
N PRO A 238 16.38 16.72 14.20
CA PRO A 238 15.51 17.37 13.22
C PRO A 238 15.68 16.82 11.81
N HIS A 239 14.57 16.57 11.11
CA HIS A 239 14.57 16.03 9.75
C HIS A 239 14.48 17.15 8.70
N ARG A 240 15.63 17.81 8.46
CA ARG A 240 15.76 18.98 7.57
C ARG A 240 15.09 18.83 6.20
N PRO A 241 15.28 17.70 5.45
CA PRO A 241 14.69 17.58 4.12
C PRO A 241 13.17 17.74 4.09
N THR A 242 12.45 17.25 5.11
CA THR A 242 10.98 17.40 5.19
C THR A 242 10.57 18.78 5.68
N ALA A 243 11.33 19.37 6.61
CA ALA A 243 11.08 20.72 7.08
C ALA A 243 11.21 21.74 5.93
N ASP A 244 12.23 21.58 5.07
CA ASP A 244 12.48 22.45 3.93
C ASP A 244 11.41 22.28 2.84
N GLN A 245 11.04 21.05 2.49
CA GLN A 245 9.95 20.78 1.54
C GLN A 245 8.62 21.40 2.00
N ALA A 246 8.28 21.27 3.29
CA ALA A 246 7.05 21.87 3.81
C ALA A 246 7.10 23.41 3.80
N ARG A 247 8.25 24.01 4.10
CA ARG A 247 8.45 25.46 4.06
C ARG A 247 8.34 26.01 2.64
N GLU A 248 8.96 25.35 1.68
CA GLU A 248 8.89 25.72 0.25
C GLU A 248 7.46 25.62 -0.27
N ALA A 249 6.76 24.51 0.00
CA ALA A 249 5.37 24.35 -0.40
C ALA A 249 4.42 25.38 0.25
N LEU A 250 4.70 25.81 1.50
CA LEU A 250 3.94 26.88 2.15
C LEU A 250 4.13 28.22 1.44
N ALA A 251 5.38 28.55 1.06
CA ALA A 251 5.68 29.79 0.36
C ALA A 251 4.86 29.89 -0.94
N THR A 252 4.83 28.82 -1.75
CA THR A 252 4.07 28.77 -3.00
C THR A 252 2.58 29.04 -2.81
N LEU A 253 1.96 28.54 -1.72
CA LEU A 253 0.52 28.76 -1.46
C LEU A 253 0.20 30.18 -0.96
N THR A 254 1.19 30.88 -0.41
CA THR A 254 1.03 32.25 0.11
C THR A 254 1.33 33.34 -0.92
N GLU A 255 1.94 33.00 -2.05
CA GLU A 255 2.27 33.97 -3.09
C GLU A 255 1.00 34.55 -3.78
N PRO A 256 0.88 35.88 -3.91
CA PRO A 256 -0.32 36.56 -4.42
C PRO A 256 -0.77 36.19 -5.85
N GLY A 257 0.01 35.40 -6.60
CA GLY A 257 -0.29 34.95 -7.97
C GLY A 257 -0.89 33.55 -8.08
N SER A 258 -0.77 32.71 -7.04
CA SER A 258 -1.07 31.27 -7.15
C SER A 258 -2.58 30.96 -7.19
N ARG A 259 -3.45 31.96 -7.00
CA ARG A 259 -4.93 31.84 -7.01
C ARG A 259 -5.58 32.06 -8.39
N ARG A 260 -4.79 32.25 -9.47
CA ARG A 260 -5.35 32.54 -10.81
C ARG A 260 -5.33 31.31 -11.70
N GLY A 261 -6.50 30.72 -11.92
CA GLY A 261 -6.63 29.62 -12.88
C GLY A 261 -8.03 29.20 -13.34
N VAL A 262 -9.11 29.97 -13.14
CA VAL A 262 -10.40 29.74 -13.85
C VAL A 262 -10.87 31.09 -14.37
N ARG A 263 -10.70 31.28 -15.68
CA ARG A 263 -11.76 31.83 -16.52
C ARG A 263 -12.50 30.66 -17.12
#